data_AF-A0A498AQT6-F1
#
_entry.id   AF-A0A498AQT6-F1
#
_cell.length_a   1.000
_cell.length_b   1.000
_cell.length_c   1.000
_cell.angle_alpha   90.00
_cell.angle_beta   90.00
_cell.angle_gamma   90.00
#
_symmetry.space_group_name_H-M   'P 1'
#
loop_
_entity.id
_entity.type
_entity.pdbx_description
1 polymer ?
#
loop_
_entity_poly.entity_id
_entity_poly.type
_entity_poly.pdbx_seq_one_letter_code
_entity_poly.pdbx_strand_id
1 'polypeptide(L)'
;MAGYGRSDEEWDQLASVGLAFLVERARLEKTTTYTELDATLRRRTALRGFDFDQDSERAAMGHLLGLIVERNRPTTNLPISALVQYLNTNDAGPGFYTLAVELGMLPRRSSAMAKQAFWIGQLNALYAFYTARRSGA
;
A
#
# COMPACT_ATOMS: atom_id res chain seq x y z
N MET A 1 6.71 7.56 -18.51
CA MET A 1 6.04 8.89 -18.54
C MET A 1 6.08 9.39 -17.12
N ALA A 2 6.96 10.36 -16.85
CA ALA A 2 7.18 10.93 -15.52
C ALA A 2 5.90 11.61 -14.99
N GLY A 3 5.10 10.89 -14.20
CA GLY A 3 3.95 11.43 -13.49
C GLY A 3 4.40 12.20 -12.24
N TYR A 4 3.66 13.27 -11.90
CA TYR A 4 3.81 14.02 -10.64
C TYR A 4 5.19 14.61 -10.35
N GLY A 5 5.96 14.94 -11.39
CA GLY A 5 7.28 15.57 -11.25
C GLY A 5 8.33 14.66 -10.59
N ARG A 6 8.26 13.35 -10.85
CA ARG A 6 9.27 12.35 -10.46
C ARG A 6 9.67 11.52 -11.69
N SER A 7 10.94 11.14 -11.80
CA SER A 7 11.43 10.29 -12.89
C SER A 7 10.95 8.84 -12.75
N ASP A 8 11.03 8.07 -13.83
CA ASP A 8 10.64 6.66 -13.81
C ASP A 8 11.58 5.86 -12.88
N GLU A 9 12.86 6.24 -12.75
CA GLU A 9 13.82 5.66 -11.80
C GLU A 9 13.46 5.99 -10.34
N GLU A 10 13.05 7.23 -10.05
CA GLU A 10 12.58 7.61 -8.71
C GLU A 10 11.35 6.79 -8.32
N TRP A 11 10.42 6.58 -9.26
CA TRP A 11 9.26 5.72 -9.04
C TRP A 11 9.64 4.27 -8.79
N ASP A 12 10.59 3.74 -9.55
CA ASP A 12 11.08 2.37 -9.36
C ASP A 12 11.70 2.18 -7.97
N GLN A 13 12.54 3.13 -7.56
CA GLN A 13 13.19 3.11 -6.26
C GLN A 13 12.16 3.22 -5.11
N LEU A 14 11.21 4.15 -5.21
CA LEU A 14 10.14 4.32 -4.21
C LEU A 14 9.28 3.06 -4.09
N ALA A 15 8.91 2.45 -5.21
CA ALA A 15 8.07 1.26 -5.20
C ALA A 15 8.82 0.04 -4.67
N SER A 16 10.11 -0.12 -5.01
CA SER A 16 10.96 -1.20 -4.48
C SER A 16 11.13 -1.09 -2.96
N VAL A 17 11.51 0.10 -2.47
CA VAL A 17 11.71 0.35 -1.04
C VAL A 17 10.39 0.30 -0.26
N GLY A 18 9.31 0.85 -0.83
CA GLY A 18 7.98 0.80 -0.25
C GLY A 18 7.47 -0.63 -0.11
N LEU A 19 7.66 -1.47 -1.14
CA LEU A 19 7.33 -2.89 -1.07
C LEU A 19 8.10 -3.59 0.06
N ALA A 20 9.41 -3.41 0.13
CA ALA A 20 10.24 -4.02 1.17
C ALA A 20 9.75 -3.62 2.58
N PHE A 21 9.44 -2.34 2.79
CA PHE A 21 8.89 -1.85 4.05
C PHE A 21 7.53 -2.49 4.37
N LEU A 22 6.60 -2.55 3.41
CA LEU A 22 5.28 -3.16 3.66
C LEU A 22 5.38 -4.66 3.94
N VAL A 23 6.33 -5.37 3.32
CA VAL A 23 6.61 -6.78 3.64
C VAL A 23 7.13 -6.92 5.09
N GLU A 24 8.01 -6.03 5.55
CA GLU A 24 8.44 -5.99 6.96
C GLU A 24 7.25 -5.80 7.90
N ARG A 25 6.33 -4.87 7.57
CA ARG A 25 5.10 -4.64 8.34
C ARG A 25 4.19 -5.86 8.37
N ALA A 26 4.01 -6.51 7.22
CA ALA A 26 3.21 -7.74 7.12
C ALA A 26 3.76 -8.87 8.00
N ARG A 27 5.09 -9.06 8.02
CA ARG A 27 5.76 -10.07 8.86
C ARG A 27 5.66 -9.80 10.36
N LEU A 28 5.48 -8.54 10.73
CA LEU A 28 5.26 -8.12 12.12
C LEU A 28 3.78 -8.09 12.49
N GLU A 29 2.89 -8.44 11.56
CA GLU A 29 1.42 -8.37 11.72
C GLU A 29 0.95 -6.96 12.12
N LYS A 30 1.59 -5.93 11.55
CA LYS A 30 1.30 -4.53 11.85
C LYS A 30 0.86 -3.78 10.59
N THR A 31 -0.15 -2.94 10.74
CA THR A 31 -0.45 -1.89 9.75
C THR A 31 0.53 -0.73 9.88
N THR A 32 0.50 0.20 8.94
CA THR A 32 1.28 1.44 8.92
C THR A 32 0.41 2.60 8.44
N THR A 33 0.92 3.81 8.54
CA THR A 33 0.20 5.01 8.08
C THR A 33 0.85 5.61 6.85
N TYR A 34 0.10 6.42 6.10
CA TYR A 34 0.66 7.21 4.99
C TYR A 34 1.89 8.04 5.40
N THR A 35 1.85 8.64 6.60
CA THR A 35 2.95 9.44 7.14
C THR A 35 4.17 8.58 7.52
N GLU A 36 3.96 7.41 8.13
CA GLU A 36 5.07 6.49 8.47
C GLU A 36 5.71 5.90 7.20
N LEU A 37 4.89 5.59 6.19
CA LEU A 37 5.36 5.17 4.87
C LEU A 37 6.21 6.27 4.21
N ASP A 38 5.71 7.50 4.11
CA ASP A 38 6.45 8.63 3.54
C ASP A 38 7.77 8.88 4.28
N ALA A 39 7.74 8.95 5.62
CA ALA A 39 8.94 9.15 6.42
C ALA A 39 9.98 8.04 6.18
N THR A 40 9.52 6.79 6.05
CA THR A 40 10.40 5.65 5.75
C THR A 40 10.99 5.73 4.35
N LEU A 41 10.18 6.07 3.35
CA LEU A 41 10.63 6.24 1.96
C LEU A 41 11.70 7.33 1.86
N ARG A 42 11.45 8.51 2.42
CA ARG A 42 12.42 9.62 2.46
C ARG A 42 13.75 9.19 3.10
N ARG A 43 13.67 8.50 4.24
CA ARG A 43 14.86 8.04 4.97
C ARG A 43 15.67 7.00 4.17
N ARG A 44 15.00 6.05 3.51
CA ARG A 44 15.67 4.92 2.82
C ARG A 44 16.10 5.25 1.39
N THR A 45 15.48 6.23 0.74
CA THR A 45 15.77 6.60 -0.66
C THR A 45 16.50 7.93 -0.81
N ALA A 46 16.49 8.78 0.22
CA ALA A 46 16.90 10.19 0.15
C ALA A 46 16.11 11.05 -0.86
N LEU A 47 14.99 10.54 -1.39
CA LEU A 47 14.11 11.26 -2.30
C LEU A 47 13.17 12.21 -1.55
N ARG A 48 12.59 13.16 -2.28
CA ARG A 48 11.61 14.10 -1.74
C ARG A 48 10.35 13.38 -1.24
N GLY A 49 9.83 13.84 -0.10
CA GLY A 49 8.58 13.34 0.46
C GLY A 49 7.36 13.75 -0.33
N PHE A 50 6.21 13.26 0.10
CA PHE A 50 4.90 13.66 -0.39
C PHE A 50 4.31 14.76 0.49
N ASP A 51 3.86 15.85 -0.14
CA ASP A 51 3.15 16.92 0.54
C ASP A 51 1.66 16.62 0.58
N PHE A 52 1.17 16.11 1.71
CA PHE A 52 -0.23 15.68 1.82
C PHE A 52 -1.25 16.82 1.84
N ASP A 53 -0.83 18.09 1.93
CA ASP A 53 -1.71 19.24 1.76
C ASP A 53 -2.06 19.47 0.27
N GLN A 54 -1.25 18.94 -0.65
CA GLN A 54 -1.47 19.05 -2.09
C GLN A 54 -2.20 17.83 -2.66
N ASP A 55 -3.33 18.06 -3.32
CA ASP A 55 -4.13 17.02 -4.00
C ASP A 55 -3.30 16.19 -4.99
N SER A 56 -2.39 16.83 -5.72
CA SER A 56 -1.49 16.19 -6.68
C SER A 56 -0.54 15.20 -6.01
N GLU A 57 0.02 15.53 -4.85
CA GLU A 57 0.92 14.66 -4.09
C GLU A 57 0.16 13.54 -3.37
N ARG A 58 -1.09 13.79 -2.93
CA ARG A 58 -1.98 12.70 -2.47
C ARG A 58 -2.28 11.71 -3.59
N ALA A 59 -2.52 12.18 -4.80
CA ALA A 59 -2.68 11.33 -5.98
C ALA A 59 -1.38 10.59 -6.34
N ALA A 60 -0.22 11.24 -6.20
CA ALA A 60 1.09 10.65 -6.39
C ALA A 60 1.37 9.49 -5.41
N MET A 61 0.98 9.65 -4.13
CA MET A 61 1.05 8.55 -3.15
C MET A 61 0.10 7.40 -3.53
N GLY A 62 -1.11 7.70 -4.00
CA GLY A 62 -2.03 6.69 -4.54
C GLY A 62 -1.42 5.90 -5.71
N HIS A 63 -0.77 6.60 -6.64
CA HIS A 63 -0.05 5.99 -7.75
C HIS A 63 1.08 5.07 -7.28
N LEU A 64 1.90 5.52 -6.32
CA LEU A 64 2.95 4.70 -5.71
C LEU A 64 2.41 3.40 -5.12
N LEU A 65 1.31 3.46 -4.38
CA LEU A 65 0.68 2.28 -3.80
C LEU A 65 0.17 1.32 -4.88
N GLY A 66 -0.32 1.83 -6.00
CA GLY A 66 -0.65 1.04 -7.19
C GLY A 66 0.58 0.26 -7.71
N LEU A 67 1.70 0.94 -7.93
CA LEU A 67 2.96 0.32 -8.37
C LEU A 67 3.46 -0.75 -7.40
N ILE A 68 3.36 -0.50 -6.10
CA ILE A 68 3.74 -1.47 -5.06
C ILE A 68 2.84 -2.72 -5.12
N VAL A 69 1.53 -2.53 -5.31
CA VAL A 69 0.58 -3.64 -5.46
C VAL A 69 0.87 -4.44 -6.73
N GLU A 70 1.13 -3.79 -7.86
CA GLU A 70 1.48 -4.45 -9.12
C GLU A 70 2.72 -5.33 -9.00
N ARG A 71 3.74 -4.88 -8.24
CA ARG A 71 4.94 -5.69 -7.97
C ARG A 71 4.67 -6.87 -7.05
N ASN A 72 3.75 -6.73 -6.10
CA ASN A 72 3.50 -7.75 -5.08
C ASN A 72 2.51 -8.83 -5.51
N ARG A 73 1.53 -8.46 -6.34
CA ARG A 73 0.43 -9.36 -6.74
C ARG A 73 0.89 -10.62 -7.48
N PRO A 74 1.91 -10.62 -8.35
CA PRO A 74 2.40 -11.85 -8.96
C PRO A 74 2.85 -12.90 -7.93
N THR A 75 3.26 -12.47 -6.73
CA THR A 75 3.70 -13.37 -5.66
C THR A 75 2.56 -13.78 -4.72
N THR A 76 1.66 -12.85 -4.39
CA THR A 76 0.66 -13.06 -3.32
C THR A 76 -0.77 -13.12 -3.81
N ASN A 77 -1.05 -12.56 -4.99
CA ASN A 77 -2.37 -12.17 -5.48
C ASN A 77 -3.14 -11.20 -4.54
N LEU A 78 -2.44 -10.56 -3.59
CA LEU A 78 -3.04 -9.68 -2.58
C LEU A 78 -2.58 -8.23 -2.74
N PRO A 79 -3.47 -7.24 -2.56
CA PRO A 79 -3.12 -5.83 -2.52
C PRO A 79 -2.43 -5.48 -1.20
N ILE A 80 -1.09 -5.51 -1.19
CA ILE A 80 -0.29 -5.21 0.01
C ILE A 80 -0.50 -3.78 0.56
N SER A 81 -1.04 -2.87 -0.26
CA SER A 81 -1.47 -1.53 0.19
C SER A 81 -2.59 -1.57 1.24
N ALA A 82 -3.24 -2.73 1.48
CA ALA A 82 -4.17 -2.93 2.59
C ALA A 82 -3.55 -2.59 3.95
N LEU A 83 -2.22 -2.68 4.09
CA LEU A 83 -1.51 -2.36 5.32
C LEU A 83 -1.45 -0.87 5.62
N VAL A 84 -1.80 0.00 4.67
CA VAL A 84 -1.67 1.46 4.80
C VAL A 84 -3.03 2.07 5.13
N GLN A 85 -3.11 2.75 6.28
CA GLN A 85 -4.31 3.42 6.78
C GLN A 85 -4.05 4.91 7.06
N TYR A 86 -5.11 5.70 7.23
CA TYR A 86 -4.95 7.06 7.76
C TYR A 86 -4.58 7.04 9.23
N LEU A 87 -3.94 8.12 9.69
CA LEU A 87 -3.66 8.32 11.11
C LEU A 87 -5.00 8.36 11.87
N ASN A 88 -5.07 7.63 12.98
CA ASN A 88 -6.26 7.54 13.85
C ASN A 88 -7.53 6.96 13.22
N THR A 89 -7.44 6.31 12.04
CA THR A 89 -8.54 5.52 11.49
C THR A 89 -8.28 4.04 11.69
N ASN A 90 -9.33 3.27 11.99
CA ASN A 90 -9.29 1.81 11.92
C ASN A 90 -9.96 1.34 10.62
N ASP A 91 -9.54 1.94 9.50
CA ASP A 91 -10.06 1.66 8.17
C ASP A 91 -8.97 1.94 7.12
N ALA A 92 -9.02 1.20 6.01
CA ALA A 92 -8.18 1.46 4.85
C ALA A 92 -8.53 2.81 4.21
N GLY A 93 -7.55 3.43 3.57
CA GLY A 93 -7.82 4.65 2.79
C GLY A 93 -8.73 4.38 1.58
N PRO A 94 -9.48 5.38 1.09
CA PRO A 94 -10.39 5.24 -0.05
C PRO A 94 -9.66 4.77 -1.32
N GLY A 95 -8.38 5.11 -1.47
CA GLY A 95 -7.54 4.63 -2.58
C GLY A 95 -7.40 3.12 -2.63
N PHE A 96 -7.36 2.44 -1.47
CA PHE A 96 -7.35 0.98 -1.42
C PHE A 96 -8.64 0.38 -1.97
N TYR A 97 -9.79 0.95 -1.59
CA TYR A 97 -11.09 0.47 -2.08
C TYR A 97 -11.31 0.75 -3.56
N THR A 98 -10.87 1.91 -4.05
CA THR A 98 -10.89 2.23 -5.49
C THR A 98 -10.06 1.22 -6.27
N LEU A 99 -8.83 0.94 -5.82
CA LEU A 99 -7.97 -0.05 -6.45
C LEU A 99 -8.58 -1.46 -6.40
N ALA A 100 -9.13 -1.89 -5.26
CA ALA A 100 -9.78 -3.19 -5.14
C ALA A 100 -10.98 -3.35 -6.11
N VAL A 101 -11.71 -2.27 -6.36
CA VAL A 101 -12.80 -2.23 -7.36
C VAL A 101 -12.26 -2.34 -8.78
N GLU A 102 -11.20 -1.59 -9.11
CA GLU A 102 -10.56 -1.62 -10.44
C GLU A 102 -9.96 -2.99 -10.75
N LEU A 103 -9.43 -3.66 -9.73
CA LEU A 103 -8.91 -5.03 -9.82
C LEU A 103 -10.01 -6.11 -9.82
N GLY A 104 -11.29 -5.73 -9.70
CA GLY A 104 -12.42 -6.66 -9.66
C GLY A 104 -12.53 -7.48 -8.36
N MET A 105 -11.79 -7.11 -7.32
CA MET A 105 -11.78 -7.80 -6.02
C MET A 105 -12.95 -7.37 -5.11
N LEU A 106 -13.51 -6.19 -5.36
CA LEU A 106 -14.61 -5.63 -4.59
C LEU A 106 -15.68 -5.06 -5.54
N PRO A 107 -16.98 -5.32 -5.31
CA PRO A 107 -18.05 -4.68 -6.07
C PRO A 107 -18.07 -3.15 -5.91
N ARG A 108 -18.37 -2.42 -7.00
CA ARG A 108 -18.43 -0.94 -7.02
C ARG A 108 -19.37 -0.33 -5.96
N ARG A 109 -20.45 -1.03 -5.61
CA ARG A 109 -21.49 -0.56 -4.67
C ARG A 109 -21.50 -1.36 -3.36
N SER A 110 -20.33 -1.76 -2.89
CA SER A 110 -20.19 -2.43 -1.59
C SER A 110 -20.55 -1.51 -0.42
N SER A 111 -21.30 -2.05 0.55
CA SER A 111 -21.61 -1.38 1.81
C SER A 111 -20.35 -1.14 2.65
N ALA A 112 -20.43 -0.25 3.65
CA ALA A 112 -19.32 -0.01 4.58
C ALA A 112 -18.89 -1.30 5.30
N MET A 113 -19.85 -2.12 5.76
CA MET A 113 -19.56 -3.42 6.38
C MET A 113 -18.84 -4.38 5.42
N ALA A 114 -19.26 -4.44 4.15
CA ALA A 114 -18.62 -5.31 3.16
C ALA A 114 -17.19 -4.85 2.85
N LYS A 115 -16.96 -3.53 2.77
CA LYS A 115 -15.62 -2.92 2.62
C LYS A 115 -14.71 -3.26 3.79
N GLN A 116 -15.21 -3.14 5.01
CA GLN A 116 -14.44 -3.44 6.21
C GLN A 116 -14.11 -4.94 6.30
N ALA A 117 -15.09 -5.82 6.08
CA ALA A 117 -14.88 -7.27 6.07
C ALA A 117 -13.87 -7.70 5.00
N PHE A 118 -13.97 -7.11 3.80
CA PHE A 118 -13.00 -7.31 2.73
C PHE A 118 -11.59 -6.91 3.16
N TRP A 119 -11.44 -5.71 3.72
CA TRP A 119 -10.14 -5.20 4.17
C TRP A 119 -9.51 -6.07 5.26
N ILE A 120 -10.27 -6.44 6.29
CA ILE A 120 -9.80 -7.37 7.34
C ILE A 120 -9.36 -8.70 6.73
N GLY A 121 -10.12 -9.23 5.76
CA GLY A 121 -9.75 -10.44 5.02
C GLY A 121 -8.41 -10.30 4.30
N GLN A 122 -8.16 -9.17 3.64
CA GLN A 122 -6.87 -8.91 2.98
C GLN A 122 -5.71 -8.82 3.97
N LEU A 123 -5.91 -8.14 5.12
CA LEU A 123 -4.90 -8.05 6.17
C LEU A 123 -4.50 -9.43 6.69
N ASN A 124 -5.49 -10.24 7.07
CA ASN A 124 -5.25 -11.58 7.60
C ASN A 124 -4.54 -12.48 6.57
N ALA A 125 -4.93 -12.38 5.29
CA ALA A 125 -4.29 -13.14 4.23
C ALA A 125 -2.82 -12.71 4.01
N LEU A 126 -2.54 -11.41 4.06
CA LEU A 126 -1.17 -10.87 3.96
C LEU A 126 -0.31 -11.34 5.13
N TYR A 127 -0.83 -11.25 6.35
CA TYR A 127 -0.14 -11.73 7.55
C TYR A 127 0.17 -13.22 7.43
N ALA A 128 -0.83 -14.05 7.16
CA ALA A 128 -0.65 -15.49 6.99
C ALA A 128 0.39 -15.84 5.91
N PHE A 129 0.35 -15.15 4.76
CA PHE A 129 1.30 -15.40 3.67
C PHE A 129 2.75 -15.11 4.09
N TYR A 130 3.01 -13.96 4.71
CA TYR A 130 4.36 -13.53 5.06
C TYR A 130 4.90 -14.13 6.35
N THR A 131 4.04 -14.55 7.28
CA THR A 131 4.46 -15.28 8.48
C THR A 131 4.72 -16.76 8.19
N ALA A 132 3.90 -17.43 7.38
CA ALA A 132 4.16 -18.81 6.96
C ALA A 132 5.52 -18.96 6.25
N ARG A 133 5.90 -17.95 5.45
CA ARG A 133 7.18 -17.93 4.73
C ARG A 133 8.39 -17.55 5.62
N ARG A 134 8.16 -17.07 6.85
CA ARG A 134 9.22 -16.85 7.85
C ARG A 134 9.64 -18.15 8.53
N SER A 135 8.71 -19.11 8.67
CA SER A 135 8.96 -20.39 9.35
C SER A 135 9.58 -21.47 8.46
N GLY A 136 9.74 -21.20 7.15
CA GLY A 136 10.28 -22.14 6.16
C GLY A 136 11.63 -21.74 5.57
N ALA A 137 12.37 -20.85 6.22
CA ALA A 137 13.71 -20.40 5.83
C ALA A 137 14.75 -20.81 6.89
#